data_AF-A0A3B5K4W4-F1
#
_entry.id   AF-A0A3B5K4W4-F1
#
_cell.length_a   1.000
_cell.length_b   1.000
_cell.length_c   1.000
_cell.angle_alpha   90.00
_cell.angle_beta   90.00
_cell.angle_gamma   90.00
#
_symmetry.space_group_name_H-M   'P 1'
#
loop_
_entity.id
_entity.type
_entity.pdbx_description
1 polymer ?
#
loop_
_entity_poly.entity_id
_entity_poly.type
_entity_poly.pdbx_seq_one_letter_code
_entity_poly.pdbx_strand_id
1 'polypeptide(L)'
;LTNLGVLLLFLNASPLLNDILSAHAASTSAPVTRRRIIFLTSGFDDEEPTSPSPGLPPPSDTPVLIQAPQLCHYDSCLENQEPCLDISERTGCLCPGVSRADVPPHAPRINVLRPISDGEDRGQVEVQWCAPSSVVSKYRVVFQDSDRKPLEFPAFLRKGSVGELDVGDKVCVEAVNKAGHSVPTEFSCQRYDPSGSSDQRLLAGVIGGGVTLILILIIVAVSLNKCKSCQKAKTSSADGLGNPSYSREGTL
;
A
#
# COMPACT_ATOMS: atom_id res chain seq x y z
N LEU A 1 -7.15 46.98 9.86
CA LEU A 1 -8.08 46.02 9.22
C LEU A 1 -7.72 45.67 7.76
N THR A 2 -6.59 46.13 7.23
CA THR A 2 -6.30 46.06 5.78
C THR A 2 -5.41 44.89 5.32
N ASN A 3 -4.83 44.10 6.24
CA ASN A 3 -3.92 43.00 5.86
C ASN A 3 -4.56 41.60 5.83
N LEU A 4 -5.80 41.43 6.32
CA LEU A 4 -6.51 40.14 6.25
C LEU A 4 -7.23 39.94 4.90
N GLY A 5 -7.69 41.03 4.28
CA GLY A 5 -8.39 41.00 2.99
C GLY A 5 -7.46 40.63 1.82
N VAL A 6 -6.19 41.00 1.90
CA VAL A 6 -5.20 40.69 0.85
C VAL A 6 -4.86 39.20 0.85
N LEU A 7 -4.76 38.56 2.02
CA LEU A 7 -4.50 37.12 2.14
C LEU A 7 -5.69 36.27 1.62
N LEU A 8 -6.93 36.74 1.84
CA LEU A 8 -8.14 36.10 1.32
C LEU A 8 -8.34 36.31 -0.19
N LEU A 9 -7.79 37.38 -0.77
CA LEU A 9 -7.78 37.61 -2.20
C LEU A 9 -6.78 36.70 -2.94
N PHE A 10 -5.61 36.42 -2.34
CA PHE A 10 -4.63 35.50 -2.94
C PHE A 10 -5.07 34.02 -2.92
N LEU A 11 -5.88 33.61 -1.93
CA LEU A 11 -6.45 32.26 -1.87
C LEU A 11 -7.57 32.03 -2.90
N ASN A 12 -8.28 33.08 -3.32
CA ASN A 12 -9.40 32.98 -4.27
C ASN A 12 -9.02 33.32 -5.72
N ALA A 13 -7.82 33.89 -5.98
CA ALA A 13 -7.40 34.34 -7.30
C ALA A 13 -6.41 33.38 -8.01
N SER A 14 -6.17 32.19 -7.47
CA SER A 14 -5.35 31.17 -8.15
C SER A 14 -6.25 30.26 -8.99
N PRO A 15 -6.24 30.33 -10.34
CA PRO A 15 -7.05 29.47 -11.20
C PRO A 15 -6.59 28.00 -11.21
N LEU A 16 -5.58 27.63 -10.41
CA LEU A 16 -4.99 26.28 -10.37
C LEU A 16 -5.56 25.36 -9.28
N LEU A 17 -6.45 25.85 -8.39
CA LEU A 17 -7.00 25.04 -7.29
C LEU A 17 -8.47 24.60 -7.50
N ASN A 18 -9.15 25.12 -8.51
CA ASN A 18 -10.53 24.72 -8.83
C ASN A 18 -10.66 23.55 -9.82
N ASP A 19 -9.57 23.08 -10.42
CA ASP A 19 -9.63 21.95 -11.38
C ASP A 19 -9.50 20.56 -10.73
N ILE A 20 -9.33 20.47 -9.41
CA ILE A 20 -9.17 19.17 -8.71
C ILE A 20 -10.51 18.64 -8.16
N LEU A 21 -11.62 19.38 -8.28
CA LEU A 21 -12.93 19.00 -7.72
C LEU A 21 -14.02 18.69 -8.76
N SER A 22 -13.69 18.56 -10.05
CA SER A 22 -14.61 18.05 -11.07
C SER A 22 -13.97 17.01 -11.97
N ALA A 23 -13.73 15.83 -11.41
CA ALA A 23 -13.67 14.59 -12.18
C ALA A 23 -14.49 13.53 -11.44
N HIS A 24 -15.81 13.77 -11.36
CA HIS A 24 -16.71 12.67 -11.08
C HIS A 24 -16.66 11.67 -12.23
N ALA A 25 -16.29 10.46 -11.85
CA ALA A 25 -16.38 9.22 -12.58
C ALA A 25 -17.55 9.15 -13.57
N ALA A 26 -17.22 9.05 -14.85
CA ALA A 26 -18.02 8.31 -15.82
C ALA A 26 -17.20 7.10 -16.26
N SER A 27 -16.95 6.17 -15.33
CA SER A 27 -16.52 4.83 -15.71
C SER A 27 -17.75 4.15 -16.28
N THR A 28 -17.91 4.25 -17.60
CA THR A 28 -18.84 3.41 -18.35
C THR A 28 -18.32 1.99 -18.17
N SER A 29 -18.92 1.26 -17.21
CA SER A 29 -18.76 -0.18 -17.16
C SER A 29 -19.25 -0.72 -18.50
N ALA A 30 -18.35 -1.40 -19.22
CA ALA A 30 -18.77 -2.22 -20.34
C ALA A 30 -19.86 -3.19 -19.82
N PRO A 31 -20.97 -3.39 -20.55
CA PRO A 31 -22.03 -4.25 -20.08
C PRO A 31 -21.43 -5.63 -19.83
N VAL A 32 -21.46 -6.05 -18.56
CA VAL A 32 -21.14 -7.41 -18.15
C VAL A 32 -22.13 -8.30 -18.89
N THR A 33 -21.73 -8.84 -20.03
CA THR A 33 -22.43 -9.95 -20.67
C THR A 33 -22.34 -11.11 -19.69
N ARG A 34 -23.36 -11.24 -18.85
CA ARG A 34 -23.59 -12.38 -17.98
C ARG A 34 -23.61 -13.62 -18.86
N ARG A 35 -22.48 -14.32 -18.97
CA ARG A 35 -22.47 -15.68 -19.51
C ARG A 35 -23.30 -16.53 -18.56
N ARG A 36 -24.54 -16.79 -18.93
CA ARG A 36 -25.40 -17.77 -18.26
C ARG A 36 -24.74 -19.12 -18.53
N ILE A 37 -24.02 -19.66 -17.56
CA ILE A 37 -23.54 -21.04 -17.62
C ILE A 37 -24.81 -21.90 -17.55
N ILE A 38 -25.24 -22.42 -18.69
CA ILE A 38 -26.29 -23.43 -18.76
C ILE A 38 -25.58 -24.75 -18.44
N PHE A 39 -25.88 -25.30 -17.26
CA PHE A 39 -25.49 -26.67 -16.96
C PHE A 39 -26.34 -27.58 -17.86
N LEU A 40 -25.74 -28.04 -18.97
CA LEU A 40 -26.27 -29.17 -19.73
C LEU A 40 -25.98 -30.42 -18.90
N THR A 41 -26.95 -30.82 -18.10
CA THR A 41 -27.04 -32.22 -17.66
C THR A 41 -27.27 -33.04 -18.91
N SER A 42 -26.24 -33.72 -19.39
CA SER A 42 -26.37 -34.74 -20.43
C SER A 42 -27.22 -35.88 -19.87
N GLY A 43 -28.52 -35.85 -20.15
CA GLY A 43 -29.40 -36.99 -19.97
C GLY A 43 -28.90 -38.09 -20.90
N PHE A 44 -28.43 -39.18 -20.32
CA PHE A 44 -28.37 -40.45 -21.01
C PHE A 44 -29.82 -40.96 -21.06
N ASP A 45 -30.50 -40.69 -22.16
CA ASP A 45 -31.78 -41.31 -22.51
C ASP A 45 -31.46 -42.71 -23.07
N ASP A 46 -31.45 -43.71 -22.19
CA ASP A 46 -31.70 -45.09 -22.60
C ASP A 46 -33.16 -45.40 -22.21
N GLU A 47 -34.03 -45.43 -23.22
CA GLU A 47 -35.44 -45.78 -23.08
C GLU A 47 -35.62 -47.29 -22.91
N GLU A 48 -36.32 -47.72 -21.86
CA GLU A 48 -37.41 -48.71 -21.97
C GLU A 48 -38.25 -48.80 -20.66
N PRO A 49 -39.55 -49.15 -20.75
CA PRO A 49 -40.57 -48.79 -19.75
C PRO A 49 -40.89 -49.94 -18.77
N THR A 50 -41.48 -49.62 -17.59
CA THR A 50 -42.65 -50.35 -17.00
C THR A 50 -43.00 -49.92 -15.55
N SER A 51 -44.29 -49.55 -15.40
CA SER A 51 -45.20 -49.60 -14.24
C SER A 51 -45.10 -48.60 -13.06
N PRO A 52 -46.24 -47.97 -12.65
CA PRO A 52 -46.29 -46.97 -11.58
C PRO A 52 -46.57 -47.59 -10.20
N SER A 53 -45.86 -47.12 -9.16
CA SER A 53 -46.15 -47.40 -7.74
C SER A 53 -46.12 -46.10 -6.91
N PRO A 54 -46.97 -45.94 -5.87
CA PRO A 54 -47.44 -44.64 -5.43
C PRO A 54 -46.69 -44.07 -4.22
N GLY A 55 -46.50 -42.73 -4.25
CA GLY A 55 -46.46 -41.87 -3.06
C GLY A 55 -45.11 -41.68 -2.38
N LEU A 56 -44.30 -40.74 -2.88
CA LEU A 56 -43.22 -40.12 -2.11
C LEU A 56 -43.66 -38.69 -1.70
N PRO A 57 -43.55 -38.28 -0.42
CA PRO A 57 -43.94 -36.94 0.01
C PRO A 57 -43.09 -35.86 -0.68
N PRO A 58 -43.63 -34.64 -0.87
CA PRO A 58 -42.97 -33.59 -1.63
C PRO A 58 -41.60 -33.23 -1.02
N PRO A 59 -40.60 -32.89 -1.86
CA PRO A 59 -39.31 -32.44 -1.36
C PRO A 59 -39.53 -31.21 -0.48
N SER A 60 -39.12 -31.30 0.78
CA SER A 60 -39.00 -30.14 1.65
C SER A 60 -37.96 -29.21 1.03
N ASP A 61 -38.43 -28.18 0.32
CA ASP A 61 -37.64 -27.04 -0.14
C ASP A 61 -37.09 -26.29 1.07
N THR A 62 -36.07 -26.86 1.71
CA THR A 62 -35.18 -26.12 2.56
C THR A 62 -34.25 -25.41 1.59
N PRO A 63 -34.29 -24.07 1.45
CA PRO A 63 -33.31 -23.38 0.65
C PRO A 63 -31.95 -23.62 1.31
N VAL A 64 -31.18 -24.55 0.75
CA VAL A 64 -29.77 -24.67 1.07
C VAL A 64 -29.19 -23.33 0.66
N LEU A 65 -28.83 -22.52 1.66
CA LEU A 65 -27.98 -21.35 1.46
C LEU A 65 -26.68 -21.89 0.87
N ILE A 66 -26.59 -21.92 -0.46
CA ILE A 66 -25.34 -22.19 -1.17
C ILE A 66 -24.47 -20.97 -0.86
N GLN A 67 -23.75 -21.03 0.26
CA GLN A 67 -22.70 -20.07 0.56
C GLN A 67 -21.71 -20.13 -0.60
N ALA A 68 -21.45 -18.98 -1.20
CA ALA A 68 -20.43 -18.88 -2.23
C ALA A 68 -19.12 -19.43 -1.66
N PRO A 69 -18.40 -20.28 -2.41
CA PRO A 69 -17.19 -20.90 -1.91
C PRO A 69 -16.18 -19.82 -1.53
N GLN A 70 -15.70 -19.86 -0.28
CA GLN A 70 -14.76 -18.89 0.28
C GLN A 70 -13.33 -19.29 -0.06
N LEU A 71 -12.50 -18.31 -0.43
CA LEU A 71 -11.06 -18.54 -0.65
C LEU A 71 -10.33 -18.69 0.68
N CYS A 72 -9.30 -19.54 0.70
CA CYS A 72 -8.45 -19.70 1.86
C CYS A 72 -7.68 -18.42 2.17
N HIS A 73 -7.54 -18.09 3.46
CA HIS A 73 -6.66 -17.01 3.90
C HIS A 73 -5.20 -17.47 3.82
N TYR A 74 -4.65 -17.42 2.60
CA TYR A 74 -3.29 -17.82 2.27
C TYR A 74 -2.51 -16.65 1.68
N ASP A 75 -1.34 -16.34 2.24
CA ASP A 75 -0.47 -15.27 1.75
C ASP A 75 0.76 -15.86 1.06
N SER A 76 0.81 -15.67 -0.26
CA SER A 76 1.93 -16.12 -1.10
C SER A 76 3.29 -15.52 -0.71
N CYS A 77 3.32 -14.39 0.00
CA CYS A 77 4.53 -13.63 0.35
C CYS A 77 5.09 -13.98 1.74
N LEU A 78 4.36 -14.76 2.56
CA LEU A 78 4.76 -15.11 3.92
C LEU A 78 5.62 -16.38 3.96
N GLU A 79 6.69 -16.36 4.75
CA GLU A 79 7.54 -17.54 5.00
C GLU A 79 6.93 -18.45 6.05
N ASN A 80 7.21 -19.76 5.93
CA ASN A 80 6.82 -20.77 6.91
C ASN A 80 5.32 -20.77 7.26
N GLN A 81 4.47 -20.31 6.34
CA GLN A 81 3.02 -20.45 6.46
C GLN A 81 2.62 -21.91 6.28
N GLU A 82 1.58 -22.33 6.98
CA GLU A 82 0.88 -23.58 6.71
C GLU A 82 0.48 -23.69 5.22
N PRO A 83 0.74 -24.82 4.55
CA PRO A 83 0.31 -25.04 3.17
C PRO A 83 -1.19 -24.80 2.99
N CYS A 84 -1.57 -24.16 1.89
CA CYS A 84 -2.98 -23.86 1.62
C CYS A 84 -3.86 -25.12 1.64
N LEU A 85 -3.34 -26.25 1.16
CA LEU A 85 -4.06 -27.53 1.15
C LEU A 85 -4.48 -27.95 2.57
N ASP A 86 -3.61 -27.82 3.56
CA ASP A 86 -3.91 -28.18 4.94
C ASP A 86 -4.98 -27.24 5.56
N ILE A 87 -4.95 -25.95 5.18
CA ILE A 87 -6.01 -24.98 5.54
C ILE A 87 -7.34 -25.35 4.88
N SER A 88 -7.31 -25.74 3.60
CA SER A 88 -8.47 -26.15 2.82
C SER A 88 -9.13 -27.39 3.43
N GLU A 89 -8.34 -28.39 3.83
CA GLU A 89 -8.84 -29.63 4.46
C GLU A 89 -9.59 -29.36 5.77
N ARG A 90 -9.12 -28.41 6.58
CA ARG A 90 -9.73 -28.08 7.88
C ARG A 90 -10.94 -27.16 7.78
N THR A 91 -10.94 -26.23 6.82
CA THR A 91 -11.93 -25.13 6.77
C THR A 91 -12.91 -25.23 5.60
N GLY A 92 -12.65 -26.11 4.62
CA GLY A 92 -13.44 -26.23 3.40
C GLY A 92 -13.29 -25.05 2.43
N CYS A 93 -12.30 -24.18 2.63
CA CYS A 93 -12.01 -23.08 1.74
C CYS A 93 -11.34 -23.54 0.43
N LEU A 94 -11.40 -22.71 -0.60
CA LEU A 94 -10.75 -22.95 -1.89
C LEU A 94 -9.35 -22.33 -1.94
N CYS A 95 -8.36 -23.14 -2.30
CA CYS A 95 -7.02 -22.66 -2.62
C CYS A 95 -6.93 -22.10 -4.04
N PRO A 96 -6.00 -21.16 -4.30
CA PRO A 96 -5.65 -20.79 -5.65
C PRO A 96 -5.25 -22.03 -6.46
N GLY A 97 -5.69 -22.11 -7.72
CA GLY A 97 -5.33 -23.22 -8.60
C GLY A 97 -3.83 -23.23 -8.87
N VAL A 98 -3.19 -24.39 -8.68
CA VAL A 98 -1.74 -24.55 -8.90
C VAL A 98 -1.46 -25.24 -10.23
N SER A 99 -0.50 -24.72 -10.99
CA SER A 99 -0.01 -25.42 -12.18
C SER A 99 0.72 -26.71 -11.79
N ARG A 100 0.64 -27.73 -12.65
CA ARG A 100 1.24 -29.04 -12.41
C ARG A 100 2.77 -29.00 -12.51
N ALA A 101 3.43 -29.99 -11.91
CA ALA A 101 4.89 -30.09 -11.87
C ALA A 101 5.56 -30.33 -13.24
N ASP A 102 4.82 -30.82 -14.23
CA ASP A 102 5.25 -31.04 -15.62
C ASP A 102 5.13 -29.79 -16.51
N VAL A 103 4.64 -28.69 -15.95
CA VAL A 103 4.57 -27.38 -16.61
C VAL A 103 5.56 -26.43 -15.93
N PRO A 104 6.38 -25.65 -16.66
CA PRO A 104 7.24 -24.65 -16.06
C PRO A 104 6.46 -23.70 -15.12
N PRO A 105 7.02 -23.31 -13.96
CA PRO A 105 6.31 -22.45 -13.02
C PRO A 105 6.01 -21.07 -13.62
N HIS A 106 4.95 -20.43 -13.14
CA HIS A 106 4.78 -19.00 -13.35
C HIS A 106 5.85 -18.20 -12.60
N ALA A 107 6.13 -16.99 -13.06
CA ALA A 107 7.14 -16.15 -12.44
C ALA A 107 6.69 -15.71 -11.02
N PRO A 108 7.59 -15.73 -10.02
CA PRO A 108 7.32 -15.13 -8.71
C PRO A 108 7.28 -13.60 -8.82
N ARG A 109 6.71 -12.93 -7.82
CA ARG A 109 6.68 -11.47 -7.76
C ARG A 109 7.67 -10.95 -6.72
N ILE A 110 8.60 -10.11 -7.11
CA ILE A 110 9.45 -9.39 -6.15
C ILE A 110 8.58 -8.40 -5.38
N ASN A 111 8.65 -8.49 -4.04
CA ASN A 111 7.93 -7.62 -3.12
C ASN A 111 8.86 -6.54 -2.56
N VAL A 112 10.11 -6.89 -2.28
CA VAL A 112 11.11 -5.98 -1.71
C VAL A 112 12.48 -6.28 -2.31
N LEU A 113 13.23 -5.24 -2.64
CA LEU A 113 14.65 -5.30 -2.94
C LEU A 113 15.32 -4.12 -2.23
N ARG A 114 16.02 -4.37 -1.12
CA ARG A 114 16.55 -3.29 -0.26
C ARG A 114 17.81 -3.69 0.49
N PRO A 115 18.66 -2.72 0.87
CA PRO A 115 19.81 -3.01 1.73
C PRO A 115 19.36 -3.49 3.12
N ILE A 116 20.10 -4.45 3.67
CA ILE A 116 19.99 -4.94 5.04
C ILE A 116 20.66 -3.92 5.97
N SER A 117 19.89 -3.42 6.94
CA SER A 117 20.33 -2.32 7.81
C SER A 117 20.98 -2.81 9.12
N ASP A 118 20.68 -4.03 9.54
CA ASP A 118 21.02 -4.61 10.84
C ASP A 118 21.38 -6.09 10.74
N GLY A 119 22.06 -6.62 11.76
CA GLY A 119 22.50 -8.02 11.80
C GLY A 119 23.86 -8.28 11.12
N GLU A 120 24.20 -9.57 10.97
CA GLU A 120 25.46 -10.04 10.39
C GLU A 120 25.56 -9.70 8.89
N ASP A 121 24.43 -9.74 8.18
CA ASP A 121 24.36 -9.46 6.74
C ASP A 121 24.23 -7.96 6.42
N ARG A 122 24.55 -7.08 7.37
CA ARG A 122 24.47 -5.63 7.18
C ARG A 122 25.33 -5.18 6.00
N GLY A 123 24.75 -4.36 5.13
CA GLY A 123 25.40 -3.88 3.90
C GLY A 123 25.15 -4.76 2.68
N GLN A 124 24.66 -5.99 2.87
CA GLN A 124 24.16 -6.80 1.76
C GLN A 124 22.74 -6.36 1.37
N VAL A 125 22.27 -6.81 0.21
CA VAL A 125 20.91 -6.56 -0.28
C VAL A 125 20.04 -7.80 -0.04
N GLU A 126 18.85 -7.58 0.52
CA GLU A 126 17.81 -8.61 0.65
C GLU A 126 16.82 -8.47 -0.51
N VAL A 127 16.48 -9.61 -1.12
CA VAL A 127 15.33 -9.72 -2.01
C VAL A 127 14.24 -10.54 -1.33
N GLN A 128 13.01 -10.02 -1.34
CA GLN A 128 11.80 -10.71 -0.87
C GLN A 128 10.86 -10.90 -2.06
N TRP A 129 10.22 -12.07 -2.16
CA TRP A 129 9.31 -12.42 -3.24
C TRP A 129 8.06 -13.16 -2.74
N CYS A 130 7.03 -13.17 -3.58
CA CYS A 130 5.80 -13.91 -3.39
C CYS A 130 5.78 -15.14 -4.31
N ALA A 131 5.35 -16.28 -3.78
CA ALA A 131 5.25 -17.52 -4.53
C ALA A 131 4.19 -17.45 -5.63
N PRO A 132 4.46 -18.03 -6.81
CA PRO A 132 3.46 -18.20 -7.86
C PRO A 132 2.48 -19.32 -7.50
N SER A 133 1.31 -19.33 -8.15
CA SER A 133 0.38 -20.47 -8.10
C SER A 133 0.85 -21.61 -9.01
N SER A 134 1.99 -22.21 -8.65
CA SER A 134 2.66 -23.27 -9.40
C SER A 134 3.35 -24.24 -8.44
N VAL A 135 3.55 -25.49 -8.86
CA VAL A 135 4.45 -26.40 -8.13
C VAL A 135 5.89 -25.91 -8.29
N VAL A 136 6.54 -25.58 -7.17
CA VAL A 136 7.91 -25.07 -7.09
C VAL A 136 8.76 -25.98 -6.19
N SER A 137 9.91 -26.42 -6.67
CA SER A 137 10.89 -27.19 -5.88
C SER A 137 11.97 -26.30 -5.25
N LYS A 138 12.32 -25.18 -5.90
CA LYS A 138 13.28 -24.18 -5.40
C LYS A 138 13.09 -22.85 -6.13
N TYR A 139 13.66 -21.79 -5.57
CA TYR A 139 13.82 -20.51 -6.24
C TYR A 139 15.27 -20.32 -6.64
N ARG A 140 15.49 -19.56 -7.72
CA ARG A 140 16.81 -19.04 -8.05
C ARG A 140 16.74 -17.53 -8.23
N VAL A 141 17.77 -16.83 -7.76
CA VAL A 141 17.96 -15.40 -7.99
C VAL A 141 19.06 -15.24 -9.03
N VAL A 142 18.74 -14.55 -10.13
CA VAL A 142 19.65 -14.32 -11.26
C VAL A 142 19.95 -12.83 -11.39
N PHE A 143 21.18 -12.52 -11.80
CA PHE A 143 21.67 -11.17 -12.01
C PHE A 143 21.78 -10.95 -13.53
N GLN A 144 20.96 -10.07 -14.09
CA GLN A 144 20.85 -9.94 -15.55
C GLN A 144 21.98 -9.11 -16.16
N ASP A 145 22.56 -8.21 -15.38
CA ASP A 145 23.64 -7.30 -15.81
C ASP A 145 25.01 -7.73 -15.25
N SER A 146 25.14 -8.96 -14.73
CA SER A 146 26.35 -9.45 -14.07
C SER A 146 26.62 -10.93 -14.38
N ASP A 147 27.91 -11.30 -14.48
CA ASP A 147 28.35 -12.70 -14.66
C ASP A 147 28.28 -13.56 -13.36
N ARG A 148 27.62 -13.02 -12.33
CA ARG A 148 27.42 -13.73 -11.06
C ARG A 148 26.57 -14.99 -11.26
N LYS A 149 26.99 -16.07 -10.60
CA LYS A 149 26.23 -17.32 -10.58
C LYS A 149 24.87 -17.11 -9.90
N PRO A 150 23.81 -17.78 -10.38
CA PRO A 150 22.52 -17.76 -9.69
C PRO A 150 22.63 -18.27 -8.26
N LEU A 151 21.92 -17.64 -7.34
CA LEU A 151 21.78 -18.09 -5.96
C LEU A 151 20.51 -18.94 -5.84
N GLU A 152 20.59 -20.08 -5.16
CA GLU A 152 19.46 -21.00 -5.01
C GLU A 152 18.89 -20.98 -3.59
N PHE A 153 17.56 -20.97 -3.49
CA PHE A 153 16.82 -20.92 -2.23
C PHE A 153 15.77 -22.03 -2.17
N PRO A 154 15.57 -22.68 -1.01
CA PRO A 154 14.50 -23.66 -0.82
C PRO A 154 13.10 -23.09 -1.12
N ALA A 155 12.17 -23.95 -1.54
CA ALA A 155 10.81 -23.54 -1.92
C ALA A 155 9.97 -22.91 -0.79
N PHE A 156 10.31 -23.13 0.48
CA PHE A 156 9.59 -22.56 1.62
C PHE A 156 10.03 -21.13 1.98
N LEU A 157 11.17 -20.65 1.44
CA LEU A 157 11.64 -19.28 1.64
C LEU A 157 10.91 -18.29 0.71
N ARG A 158 10.79 -17.07 1.20
CA ARG A 158 10.24 -15.89 0.51
C ARG A 158 11.22 -14.73 0.55
N LYS A 159 12.38 -14.87 1.19
CA LYS A 159 13.46 -13.89 1.13
C LYS A 159 14.84 -14.54 1.10
N GLY A 160 15.82 -13.77 0.68
CA GLY A 160 17.22 -14.19 0.66
C GLY A 160 18.16 -13.01 0.50
N SER A 161 19.36 -13.12 1.10
CA SER A 161 20.43 -12.15 0.86
C SER A 161 21.12 -12.46 -0.46
N VAL A 162 21.40 -11.43 -1.25
CA VAL A 162 22.01 -11.52 -2.59
C VAL A 162 23.40 -10.86 -2.65
N GLY A 163 23.95 -10.48 -1.50
CA GLY A 163 25.22 -9.77 -1.38
C GLY A 163 25.12 -8.30 -1.80
N GLU A 164 26.26 -7.70 -2.14
CA GLU A 164 26.34 -6.30 -2.56
C GLU A 164 25.87 -6.14 -4.02
N LEU A 165 25.07 -5.11 -4.30
CA LEU A 165 24.62 -4.76 -5.65
C LEU A 165 25.00 -3.32 -5.98
N ASP A 166 25.33 -3.08 -7.24
CA ASP A 166 25.55 -1.74 -7.76
C ASP A 166 24.21 -1.09 -8.14
N VAL A 167 24.14 0.25 -8.05
CA VAL A 167 22.94 1.00 -8.42
C VAL A 167 22.62 0.75 -9.89
N GLY A 168 21.41 0.27 -10.16
CA GLY A 168 20.94 -0.08 -11.50
C GLY A 168 21.03 -1.56 -11.85
N ASP A 169 21.74 -2.38 -11.07
CA ASP A 169 21.82 -3.83 -11.28
C ASP A 169 20.42 -4.45 -11.29
N LYS A 170 20.08 -5.20 -12.34
CA LYS A 170 18.80 -5.90 -12.43
C LYS A 170 18.87 -7.31 -11.85
N VAL A 171 18.07 -7.53 -10.82
CA VAL A 171 17.90 -8.83 -10.16
C VAL A 171 16.55 -9.41 -10.54
N CYS A 172 16.53 -10.70 -10.90
CA CYS A 172 15.29 -11.42 -11.13
C CYS A 172 15.20 -12.65 -10.24
N VAL A 173 13.99 -12.94 -9.75
CA VAL A 173 13.67 -14.18 -9.04
C VAL A 173 12.93 -15.10 -10.01
N GLU A 174 13.34 -16.35 -10.05
CA GLU A 174 12.71 -17.38 -10.86
C GLU A 174 12.30 -18.57 -10.00
N ALA A 175 11.12 -19.12 -10.29
CA ALA A 175 10.63 -20.34 -9.69
C ALA A 175 11.07 -21.54 -10.54
N VAL A 176 11.50 -22.63 -9.89
CA VAL A 176 12.04 -23.82 -10.56
C VAL A 176 11.25 -25.05 -10.16
N ASN A 177 10.98 -25.93 -11.12
CA ASN A 177 10.49 -27.28 -10.91
C ASN A 177 11.12 -28.27 -11.91
N LYS A 178 10.62 -29.51 -11.97
CA LYS A 178 11.16 -30.56 -12.88
C LYS A 178 11.00 -30.25 -14.36
N ALA A 179 10.07 -29.37 -14.74
CA ALA A 179 9.84 -28.97 -16.12
C ALA A 179 10.73 -27.80 -16.56
N GLY A 180 11.35 -27.09 -15.61
CA GLY A 180 12.26 -26.00 -15.89
C GLY A 180 12.12 -24.84 -14.92
N HIS A 181 12.43 -23.64 -15.40
CA HIS A 181 12.35 -22.39 -14.66
C HIS A 181 11.32 -21.45 -15.28
N SER A 182 10.75 -20.58 -14.46
CA SER A 182 9.83 -19.54 -14.91
C SER A 182 10.53 -18.52 -15.81
N VAL A 183 9.84 -18.08 -16.87
CA VAL A 183 10.31 -16.99 -17.72
C VAL A 183 10.30 -15.67 -16.91
N PRO A 184 11.39 -14.88 -16.93
CA PRO A 184 11.41 -13.58 -16.27
C PRO A 184 10.34 -12.62 -16.81
N THR A 185 9.70 -11.88 -15.90
CA THR A 185 8.65 -10.90 -16.18
C THR A 185 8.99 -9.56 -15.50
N GLU A 186 8.20 -8.53 -15.80
CA GLU A 186 8.36 -7.19 -15.19
C GLU A 186 8.21 -7.18 -13.67
N PHE A 187 7.40 -8.09 -13.10
CA PHE A 187 7.18 -8.19 -11.67
C PHE A 187 8.11 -9.18 -10.97
N SER A 188 8.78 -10.04 -11.73
CA SER A 188 9.78 -10.97 -11.20
C SER A 188 11.20 -10.41 -11.27
N CYS A 189 11.37 -9.20 -11.82
CA CYS A 189 12.64 -8.53 -11.98
C CYS A 189 12.57 -7.10 -11.45
N GLN A 190 13.60 -6.66 -10.75
CA GLN A 190 13.69 -5.31 -10.22
C GLN A 190 15.13 -4.80 -10.32
N ARG A 191 15.29 -3.54 -10.70
CA ARG A 191 16.58 -2.85 -10.62
C ARG A 191 16.84 -2.38 -9.20
N TYR A 192 18.06 -2.57 -8.73
CA TYR A 192 18.47 -2.11 -7.43
C TYR A 192 18.57 -0.58 -7.42
N ASP A 193 17.76 0.04 -6.56
CA ASP A 193 17.79 1.46 -6.26
C ASP A 193 17.75 1.65 -4.73
N PRO A 194 18.90 1.94 -4.09
CA PRO A 194 18.97 2.09 -2.64
C PRO A 194 18.17 3.30 -2.11
N SER A 195 17.88 4.29 -2.96
CA SER A 195 17.25 5.56 -2.56
C SER A 195 15.73 5.48 -2.42
N GLY A 196 15.11 4.41 -2.93
CA GLY A 196 13.64 4.28 -3.01
C GLY A 196 12.88 4.34 -1.68
N SER A 197 13.56 4.18 -0.53
CA SER A 197 12.93 4.16 0.80
C SER A 197 13.31 5.33 1.72
N SER A 198 14.47 5.96 1.54
CA SER A 198 14.97 7.01 2.45
C SER A 198 14.37 8.37 2.15
N ASP A 199 14.23 8.69 0.87
CA ASP A 199 13.90 10.04 0.43
C ASP A 199 12.48 10.43 0.82
N GLN A 200 11.53 9.48 0.77
CA GLN A 200 10.15 9.72 1.20
C GLN A 200 10.03 10.02 2.70
N ARG A 201 10.84 9.38 3.55
CA ARG A 201 10.82 9.61 5.00
C ARG A 201 11.47 10.93 5.39
N LEU A 202 12.57 11.29 4.71
CA LEU A 202 13.21 12.59 4.89
C LEU A 202 12.29 13.73 4.40
N LEU A 203 11.64 13.57 3.24
CA LEU A 203 10.67 14.54 2.73
C LEU A 203 9.45 14.69 3.66
N ALA A 204 8.92 13.60 4.20
CA ALA A 204 7.83 13.65 5.18
C ALA A 204 8.24 14.37 6.49
N GLY A 205 9.47 14.13 6.96
CA GLY A 205 10.03 14.83 8.13
C GLY A 205 10.22 16.32 7.90
N VAL A 206 10.68 16.73 6.72
CA VAL A 206 10.84 18.15 6.35
C VAL A 206 9.50 18.86 6.28
N ILE A 207 8.47 18.22 5.71
CA ILE A 207 7.12 18.80 5.62
C ILE A 207 6.50 18.92 7.02
N GLY A 208 6.59 17.90 7.87
CA GLY A 208 6.07 17.95 9.25
C GLY A 208 6.82 18.96 10.14
N GLY A 209 8.16 18.99 10.04
CA GLY A 209 9.01 19.90 10.80
C GLY A 209 8.84 21.36 10.37
N GLY A 210 8.79 21.63 9.07
CA GLY A 210 8.60 22.97 8.52
C GLY A 210 7.27 23.60 8.92
N VAL A 211 6.17 22.84 8.83
CA VAL A 211 4.83 23.32 9.23
C VAL A 211 4.79 23.64 10.73
N THR A 212 5.38 22.77 11.56
CA THR A 212 5.43 22.98 13.01
C THR A 212 6.25 24.22 13.38
N LEU A 213 7.42 24.41 12.75
CA LEU A 213 8.26 25.59 12.95
C LEU A 213 7.53 26.89 12.56
N ILE A 214 6.84 26.90 11.43
CA ILE A 214 6.08 28.06 10.96
C ILE A 214 4.96 28.43 11.94
N LEU A 215 4.22 27.44 12.45
CA LEU A 215 3.17 27.68 13.45
C LEU A 215 3.73 28.30 14.75
N ILE A 216 4.88 27.82 15.23
CA ILE A 216 5.56 28.37 16.41
C ILE A 216 5.97 29.83 16.16
N LEU A 217 6.54 30.14 15.00
CA LEU A 217 6.94 31.51 14.66
C LEU A 217 5.73 32.47 14.62
N ILE A 218 4.59 32.02 14.10
CA ILE A 218 3.35 32.83 14.11
C ILE A 218 2.88 33.08 15.55
N ILE A 219 2.86 32.07 16.41
CA ILE A 219 2.46 32.21 17.82
C ILE A 219 3.38 33.20 18.56
N VAL A 220 4.69 33.09 18.36
CA VAL A 220 5.67 34.01 18.95
C VAL A 220 5.46 35.43 18.44
N ALA A 221 5.28 35.63 17.14
CA ALA A 221 5.04 36.94 16.56
C ALA A 221 3.74 37.58 17.10
N VAL A 222 2.65 36.82 17.21
CA VAL A 222 1.39 37.29 17.79
C VAL A 222 1.56 37.66 19.27
N SER A 223 2.26 36.84 20.03
CA SER A 223 2.52 37.06 21.46
C SER A 223 3.37 38.31 21.67
N LEU A 224 4.44 38.50 20.89
CA LEU A 224 5.28 39.70 20.94
C LEU A 224 4.51 40.97 20.54
N ASN A 225 3.62 40.88 19.55
CA ASN A 225 2.77 42.00 19.13
C ASN A 225 1.73 42.38 20.21
N LYS A 226 1.18 41.38 20.90
CA LYS A 226 0.29 41.59 22.07
C LYS A 226 1.06 42.22 23.23
N CYS A 227 2.24 41.71 23.56
CA CYS A 227 3.11 42.29 24.60
C CYS A 227 3.51 43.74 24.29
N LYS A 228 3.90 44.04 23.04
CA LYS A 228 4.21 45.43 22.61
C LYS A 228 3.00 46.34 22.68
N SER A 229 1.79 45.85 22.36
CA SER A 229 0.56 46.65 22.48
C SER A 229 0.18 46.91 23.93
N CYS A 230 0.36 45.94 24.83
CA CYS A 230 0.17 46.13 26.28
C CYS A 230 1.18 47.12 26.86
N GLN A 231 2.44 47.10 26.39
CA GLN A 231 3.45 48.07 26.81
C GLN A 231 3.14 49.49 26.30
N LYS A 232 2.69 49.63 25.04
CA LYS A 232 2.26 50.93 24.49
C LYS A 232 1.06 51.52 25.24
N ALA A 233 0.08 50.70 25.63
CA ALA A 233 -1.05 51.15 26.43
C ALA A 233 -0.67 51.53 27.87
N LYS A 234 0.38 50.90 28.43
CA LYS A 234 0.89 51.24 29.77
C LYS A 234 1.75 52.51 29.77
N THR A 235 2.50 52.78 28.71
CA THR A 235 3.27 54.03 28.55
C THR A 235 2.37 55.25 28.35
N SER A 236 1.25 55.14 27.62
CA SER A 236 0.33 56.29 27.45
C SER A 236 -0.47 56.65 28.70
N SER A 237 -0.51 55.77 29.71
CA SER A 237 -1.20 56.05 30.98
C SER A 237 -0.31 56.73 32.02
N ALA A 238 1.01 56.87 31.75
CA ALA A 238 1.98 57.47 32.67
C ALA A 238 2.30 58.95 32.39
N ASP A 239 1.83 59.52 31.27
CA ASP A 239 2.07 60.93 30.89
C ASP A 239 1.02 61.92 31.46
N GLY A 240 0.17 61.48 32.39
CA GLY A 240 -1.00 62.22 32.89
C GLY A 240 -0.83 62.94 34.25
N LEU A 241 0.40 63.26 34.68
CA LEU A 241 0.63 64.06 35.90
C LEU A 241 1.25 65.41 35.53
N GLY A 242 0.40 66.29 35.02
CA GLY A 242 0.68 67.71 34.88
C GLY A 242 0.91 68.36 36.24
N ASN A 243 2.04 69.05 36.36
CA ASN A 243 2.49 69.78 37.54
C ASN A 243 1.52 70.91 37.92
N PRO A 244 1.03 71.04 39.17
CA PRO A 244 0.29 72.23 39.58
C PRO A 244 1.25 73.40 39.78
N SER A 245 1.03 74.48 39.02
CA SER A 245 1.71 75.77 39.20
C SER A 245 1.15 76.45 40.46
N TYR A 246 2.01 76.70 41.43
CA TYR A 246 1.71 77.54 42.60
C TYR A 246 1.99 79.00 42.22
N SER A 247 0.93 79.81 42.06
CA SER A 247 1.06 81.27 42.05
C SER A 247 1.34 81.77 43.47
N ARG A 248 2.35 82.62 43.58
CA ARG A 248 2.75 83.28 44.82
C ARG A 248 2.74 84.78 44.56
N GLU A 249 1.60 85.39 44.82
CA GLU A 249 1.42 86.83 45.00
C GLU A 249 0.45 86.96 46.19
N GLY A 250 0.69 87.69 47.29
CA GLY A 250 1.50 88.87 47.50
C GLY A 250 0.60 89.98 48.06
N THR A 251 0.57 90.10 49.39
CA THR A 251 0.38 91.34 50.18
C THR A 251 -0.97 92.10 50.12
N LEU A 252 -1.74 92.09 51.22
CA LEU A 252 -1.80 93.14 52.26
C LEU A 252 -2.79 92.76 53.37
#